data_AF-A0A951J5K3-F1
#
_entry.id   AF-A0A951J5K3-F1
#
_cell.length_a   1.000
_cell.length_b   1.000
_cell.length_c   1.000
_cell.angle_alpha   90.00
_cell.angle_beta   90.00
_cell.angle_gamma   90.00
#
_symmetry.space_group_name_H-M   'P 1'
#
loop_
_entity.id
_entity.type
_entity.pdbx_description
1 polymer ?
#
loop_
_entity_poly.entity_id
_entity_poly.type
_entity_poly.pdbx_seq_one_letter_code
_entity_poly.pdbx_strand_id
1 'polypeptide(L)'
;MRAALRPGLWTVAVALAAATSGSVLGAQTFLTQEEALELAFPAADSIVRRTAFLDDAQLDRARAAAGAGVDIPSGIVTHYVAVRDGRPVGVAYFDAHRVRTLPEALMIVVGPDDRIRRVEVLKFSEPPEYVAPAGWLAQFDGKGLGRDLSLKGDIINITGATLTSGAVTAAARRVLALHALVRPFRGAP
;
A
#
# COMPACT_ATOMS: atom_id res chain seq x y z
N MET A 1 73.14 -15.58 45.28
CA MET A 1 72.42 -14.33 44.94
C MET A 1 71.58 -14.60 43.70
N ARG A 2 70.40 -15.23 43.73
CA ARG A 2 69.05 -14.86 44.25
C ARG A 2 68.44 -13.58 43.66
N ALA A 3 67.79 -13.68 42.50
CA ALA A 3 66.37 -13.29 42.31
C ALA A 3 65.89 -13.58 40.87
N ALA A 4 64.80 -14.37 40.81
CA ALA A 4 63.73 -14.49 39.82
C ALA A 4 63.80 -13.73 38.48
N LEU A 5 63.38 -14.41 37.40
CA LEU A 5 62.40 -13.91 36.43
C LEU A 5 61.78 -15.11 35.68
N ARG A 6 60.47 -15.30 35.83
CA ARG A 6 59.67 -16.24 35.01
C ARG A 6 59.25 -15.52 33.73
N PRO A 7 59.41 -16.09 32.51
CA PRO A 7 58.85 -15.49 31.32
C PRO A 7 57.36 -15.84 31.22
N GLY A 8 56.50 -14.83 31.37
CA GLY A 8 55.09 -14.93 31.04
C GLY A 8 54.90 -14.76 29.54
N LEU A 9 54.53 -15.83 28.84
CA LEU A 9 54.05 -15.79 27.46
C LEU A 9 52.65 -15.18 27.44
N TRP A 10 52.52 -13.94 26.96
CA TRP A 10 51.22 -13.36 26.60
C TRP A 10 51.00 -13.58 25.10
N THR A 11 50.29 -14.65 24.76
CA THR A 11 49.78 -14.86 23.40
C THR A 11 48.56 -13.97 23.21
N VAL A 12 48.71 -12.85 22.52
CA VAL A 12 47.57 -12.03 22.08
C VAL A 12 46.97 -12.69 20.85
N ALA A 13 45.84 -13.39 21.03
CA ALA A 13 45.02 -13.84 19.91
C ALA A 13 44.12 -12.69 19.45
N VAL A 14 44.45 -12.07 18.32
CA VAL A 14 43.54 -11.12 17.65
C VAL A 14 42.55 -11.94 16.83
N ALA A 15 41.36 -12.15 17.38
CA ALA A 15 40.23 -12.69 16.61
C ALA A 15 39.60 -11.55 15.81
N LEU A 16 39.90 -11.50 14.50
CA LEU A 16 39.25 -10.58 13.58
C LEU A 16 37.84 -11.12 13.27
N ALA A 17 36.85 -10.68 14.04
CA ALA A 17 35.45 -10.95 13.74
C ALA A 17 35.00 -10.08 12.56
N ALA A 18 35.01 -10.65 11.36
CA ALA A 18 34.38 -10.03 10.20
C ALA A 18 32.85 -10.07 10.38
N ALA A 19 32.27 -8.97 10.84
CA ALA A 19 30.83 -8.79 10.86
C ALA A 19 30.34 -8.60 9.42
N THR A 20 29.88 -9.67 8.79
CA THR A 20 29.10 -9.58 7.56
C THR A 20 27.75 -8.96 7.92
N SER A 21 27.61 -7.65 7.75
CA SER A 21 26.32 -6.97 7.76
C SER A 21 25.54 -7.43 6.52
N GLY A 22 24.93 -8.62 6.59
CA GLY A 22 23.88 -8.99 5.66
C GLY A 22 22.73 -8.01 5.86
N SER A 23 22.46 -7.16 4.88
CA SER A 23 21.24 -6.38 4.85
C SER A 23 20.09 -7.38 4.84
N VAL A 24 19.41 -7.53 5.98
CA VAL A 24 18.14 -8.23 6.02
C VAL A 24 17.22 -7.38 5.15
N LEU A 25 16.92 -7.86 3.93
CA LEU A 25 15.88 -7.31 3.06
C LEU A 25 14.54 -7.57 3.75
N GLY A 26 14.28 -6.77 4.78
CA GLY A 26 13.04 -6.75 5.54
C GLY A 26 12.07 -5.77 4.91
N ALA A 27 10.79 -6.11 4.95
CA ALA A 27 9.76 -5.17 4.55
C ALA A 27 9.76 -3.92 5.42
N GLN A 28 9.79 -2.76 4.80
CA GLN A 28 9.70 -1.47 5.47
C GLN A 28 8.22 -1.17 5.76
N THR A 29 7.90 -0.95 7.03
CA THR A 29 6.57 -0.49 7.46
C THR A 29 6.63 1.01 7.68
N PHE A 30 5.74 1.73 7.01
CA PHE A 30 5.64 3.19 7.08
C PHE A 30 4.48 3.63 7.98
N LEU A 31 3.34 2.94 7.87
CA LEU A 31 2.15 3.20 8.66
C LEU A 31 1.50 1.86 9.04
N THR A 32 0.99 1.78 10.26
CA THR A 32 -0.02 0.79 10.63
C THR A 32 -1.36 1.12 9.95
N GLN A 33 -2.28 0.16 9.98
CA GLN A 33 -3.60 0.35 9.41
C GLN A 33 -4.37 1.45 10.17
N GLU A 34 -4.26 1.45 11.50
CA GLU A 34 -4.89 2.40 12.40
C GLU A 34 -4.35 3.82 12.15
N GLU A 35 -3.02 4.00 12.11
CA GLU A 35 -2.40 5.30 11.81
C GLU A 35 -2.81 5.82 10.42
N ALA A 36 -2.89 4.94 9.42
CA ALA A 36 -3.34 5.33 8.08
C ALA A 36 -4.80 5.80 8.07
N LEU A 37 -5.69 5.12 8.80
CA LEU A 37 -7.09 5.51 8.94
C LEU A 37 -7.24 6.85 9.66
N GLU A 38 -6.51 7.07 10.74
CA GLU A 38 -6.48 8.35 11.47
C GLU A 38 -5.97 9.49 10.58
N LEU A 39 -4.90 9.25 9.80
CA LEU A 39 -4.35 10.21 8.85
C LEU A 39 -5.35 10.55 7.73
N ALA A 40 -6.11 9.56 7.24
CA ALA A 40 -7.08 9.76 6.18
C ALA A 40 -8.34 10.48 6.65
N PHE A 41 -8.78 10.24 7.88
CA PHE A 41 -10.08 10.68 8.39
C PHE A 41 -9.99 11.35 9.78
N PRO A 42 -9.16 12.39 9.97
CA PRO A 42 -8.92 13.00 11.29
C PRO A 42 -10.16 13.67 11.91
N ALA A 43 -11.18 13.94 11.09
CA ALA A 43 -12.43 14.59 11.50
C ALA A 43 -13.66 13.68 11.42
N ALA A 44 -13.48 12.36 11.24
CA ALA A 44 -14.59 11.42 11.27
C ALA A 44 -15.00 11.11 12.72
N ASP A 45 -16.30 11.02 12.97
CA ASP A 45 -16.85 10.63 14.27
C ASP A 45 -16.65 9.13 14.51
N SER A 46 -16.67 8.34 13.43
CA SER A 46 -16.41 6.90 13.49
C SER A 46 -15.91 6.36 12.15
N ILE A 47 -15.20 5.22 12.22
CA ILE A 47 -14.75 4.45 11.06
C ILE A 47 -15.27 3.02 11.22
N VAL A 48 -16.12 2.58 10.29
CA VAL A 48 -16.81 1.29 10.38
C VAL A 48 -16.25 0.33 9.34
N ARG A 49 -15.65 -0.78 9.80
CA ARG A 49 -15.26 -1.89 8.92
C ARG A 49 -16.51 -2.59 8.39
N ARG A 50 -16.57 -2.79 7.07
CA ARG A 50 -17.61 -3.55 6.38
C ARG A 50 -16.98 -4.56 5.43
N THR A 51 -17.75 -5.59 5.11
CA THR A 51 -17.38 -6.60 4.11
C THR A 51 -18.53 -6.77 3.14
N ALA A 52 -18.23 -6.64 1.85
CA ALA A 52 -19.14 -6.97 0.76
C ALA A 52 -18.71 -8.27 0.09
N PHE A 53 -19.68 -9.01 -0.42
CA PHE A 53 -19.48 -10.24 -1.17
C PHE A 53 -20.05 -10.04 -2.57
N LEU A 54 -19.18 -10.10 -3.57
CA LEU A 54 -19.55 -10.03 -4.97
C LEU A 54 -19.89 -11.43 -5.49
N ASP A 55 -21.00 -11.53 -6.22
CA ASP A 55 -21.28 -12.70 -7.05
C ASP A 55 -20.33 -12.76 -8.27
N ASP A 56 -20.33 -13.89 -8.98
CA ASP A 56 -19.43 -14.09 -10.12
C ASP A 56 -19.64 -13.04 -11.22
N ALA A 57 -20.90 -12.68 -11.50
CA ALA A 57 -21.21 -11.68 -12.51
C ALA A 57 -20.75 -10.27 -12.10
N GLN A 58 -20.81 -9.93 -10.82
CA GLN A 58 -20.25 -8.72 -10.25
C GLN A 58 -18.72 -8.77 -10.34
N LEU A 59 -18.09 -9.86 -9.92
CA LEU A 59 -16.63 -10.00 -9.97
C LEU A 59 -16.09 -9.86 -11.40
N ASP A 60 -16.77 -10.44 -12.40
CA ASP A 60 -16.39 -10.30 -13.80
C ASP A 60 -16.59 -8.87 -14.32
N ARG A 61 -17.66 -8.17 -13.90
CA ARG A 61 -17.82 -6.73 -14.20
C ARG A 61 -16.70 -5.91 -13.58
N ALA A 62 -16.27 -6.21 -12.35
CA ALA A 62 -15.16 -5.50 -11.72
C ALA A 62 -13.86 -5.72 -12.49
N ARG A 63 -13.55 -6.96 -12.90
CA ARG A 63 -12.36 -7.27 -13.71
C ARG A 63 -12.38 -6.55 -15.05
N ALA A 64 -13.51 -6.57 -15.75
CA ALA A 64 -13.67 -5.87 -17.02
C ALA A 64 -13.48 -4.35 -16.85
N ALA A 65 -14.06 -3.75 -15.81
CA ALA A 65 -13.95 -2.32 -15.54
C ALA A 65 -12.54 -1.90 -15.09
N ALA A 66 -11.86 -2.72 -14.28
CA ALA A 66 -10.48 -2.51 -13.87
C ALA A 66 -9.53 -2.54 -15.08
N GLY A 67 -9.86 -3.30 -16.12
CA GLY A 67 -9.15 -3.32 -17.39
C GLY A 67 -8.02 -4.35 -17.45
N ALA A 68 -7.47 -4.52 -18.65
CA ALA A 68 -6.48 -5.56 -18.92
C ALA A 68 -5.23 -5.42 -18.05
N GLY A 69 -4.75 -6.55 -17.51
CA GLY A 69 -3.57 -6.61 -16.66
C GLY A 69 -3.80 -6.24 -15.19
N VAL A 70 -5.02 -5.87 -14.79
CA VAL A 70 -5.39 -5.68 -13.38
C VAL A 70 -6.07 -6.94 -12.86
N ASP A 71 -5.38 -7.68 -11.99
CA ASP A 71 -5.94 -8.86 -11.35
C ASP A 71 -6.91 -8.49 -10.22
N ILE A 72 -8.02 -9.22 -10.10
CA ILE A 72 -8.97 -9.16 -8.98
C ILE A 72 -9.25 -10.60 -8.54
N PRO A 73 -8.54 -11.10 -7.51
CA PRO A 73 -8.54 -12.53 -7.20
C PRO A 73 -9.78 -12.98 -6.42
N SER A 74 -10.48 -12.07 -5.74
CA SER A 74 -11.60 -12.40 -4.85
C SER A 74 -12.72 -11.38 -4.92
N GLY A 75 -13.95 -11.85 -4.77
CA GLY A 75 -15.16 -11.04 -4.60
C GLY A 75 -15.41 -10.59 -3.16
N ILE A 76 -14.55 -10.92 -2.20
CA ILE A 76 -14.66 -10.49 -0.81
C ILE A 76 -13.97 -9.14 -0.65
N VAL A 77 -14.74 -8.08 -0.41
CA VAL A 77 -14.24 -6.70 -0.36
C VAL A 77 -14.42 -6.13 1.04
N THR A 78 -13.33 -6.12 1.81
CA THR A 78 -13.27 -5.38 3.08
C THR A 78 -13.01 -3.91 2.80
N HIS A 79 -13.79 -3.03 3.43
CA HIS A 79 -13.66 -1.58 3.29
C HIS A 79 -14.04 -0.87 4.60
N TYR A 80 -13.52 0.34 4.79
CA TYR A 80 -13.65 1.10 6.03
C TYR A 80 -14.38 2.40 5.72
N VAL A 81 -15.62 2.52 6.19
CA VAL A 81 -16.47 3.69 5.93
C VAL A 81 -16.27 4.71 7.04
N ALA A 82 -15.73 5.87 6.69
CA ALA A 82 -15.63 7.00 7.60
C ALA A 82 -16.95 7.77 7.61
N VAL A 83 -17.48 8.03 8.80
CA VAL A 83 -18.76 8.71 9.03
C VAL A 83 -18.53 9.99 9.82
N ARG A 84 -19.16 11.08 9.39
CA ARG A 84 -19.20 12.36 10.09
C ARG A 84 -20.61 12.93 10.01
N ASP A 85 -21.13 13.43 11.12
CA ASP A 85 -22.49 13.99 11.22
C ASP A 85 -23.55 13.00 10.67
N GLY A 86 -23.36 11.70 10.95
CA GLY A 86 -24.23 10.63 10.47
C GLY A 86 -24.12 10.28 8.98
N ARG A 87 -23.24 10.94 8.22
CA ARG A 87 -23.06 10.73 6.77
C ARG A 87 -21.70 10.14 6.44
N PRO A 88 -21.62 9.18 5.49
CA PRO A 88 -20.35 8.75 4.95
C PRO A 88 -19.59 9.90 4.29
N VAL A 89 -18.35 10.14 4.70
CA VAL A 89 -17.47 11.18 4.14
C VAL A 89 -16.32 10.63 3.32
N GLY A 90 -16.12 9.31 3.35
CA GLY A 90 -15.14 8.61 2.53
C GLY A 90 -15.03 7.14 2.90
N VAL A 91 -14.32 6.38 2.07
CA VAL A 91 -14.10 4.96 2.28
C VAL A 91 -12.64 4.62 2.01
N ALA A 92 -11.99 3.95 2.95
CA ALA A 92 -10.65 3.40 2.75
C ALA A 92 -10.71 1.92 2.37
N TYR A 93 -9.87 1.56 1.42
CA TYR A 93 -9.59 0.19 0.99
C TYR A 93 -8.12 -0.11 1.24
N PHE A 94 -7.83 -1.33 1.67
CA PHE A 94 -6.46 -1.82 1.83
C PHE A 94 -6.16 -2.83 0.74
N ASP A 95 -5.10 -2.57 -0.02
CA ASP A 95 -4.73 -3.36 -1.18
C ASP A 95 -3.31 -3.89 -0.98
N ALA A 96 -3.20 -5.22 -0.80
CA ALA A 96 -1.92 -5.90 -0.70
C ALA A 96 -1.65 -6.68 -1.99
N HIS A 97 -0.54 -6.38 -2.65
CA HIS A 97 -0.20 -6.97 -3.94
C HIS A 97 1.32 -7.10 -4.10
N ARG A 98 1.75 -7.84 -5.12
CA ARG A 98 3.17 -7.96 -5.49
C ARG A 98 3.54 -6.86 -6.47
N VAL A 99 4.70 -6.22 -6.25
CA VAL A 99 5.22 -5.18 -7.16
C VAL A 99 6.02 -5.84 -8.29
N ARG A 100 7.19 -6.41 -7.97
CA ARG A 100 8.01 -7.21 -8.91
C ARG A 100 8.13 -8.64 -8.40
N THR A 101 8.70 -8.78 -7.22
CA THR A 101 9.04 -10.02 -6.54
C THR A 101 8.47 -10.07 -5.12
N LEU A 102 8.38 -8.92 -4.46
CA LEU A 102 8.03 -8.76 -3.06
C LEU A 102 6.75 -7.90 -2.90
N PRO A 103 6.06 -8.01 -1.76
CA PRO A 103 4.77 -7.37 -1.58
C PRO A 103 4.85 -5.90 -1.15
N GLU A 104 3.79 -5.19 -1.49
CA GLU A 104 3.42 -3.85 -1.06
C GLU A 104 2.00 -3.88 -0.48
N ALA A 105 1.73 -3.01 0.49
CA ALA A 105 0.39 -2.73 0.98
C ALA A 105 0.09 -1.24 0.86
N LEU A 106 -1.02 -0.92 0.21
CA LEU A 106 -1.54 0.43 0.04
C LEU A 106 -2.84 0.62 0.81
N MET A 107 -3.09 1.86 1.24
CA MET A 107 -4.42 2.36 1.53
C MET A 107 -4.85 3.29 0.41
N ILE A 108 -6.04 3.08 -0.14
CA ILE A 108 -6.64 3.94 -1.16
C ILE A 108 -7.97 4.46 -0.61
N VAL A 109 -8.09 5.78 -0.53
CA VAL A 109 -9.30 6.47 -0.06
C VAL A 109 -10.11 6.95 -1.24
N VAL A 110 -11.40 6.61 -1.25
CA VAL A 110 -12.38 7.08 -2.25
C VAL A 110 -13.41 7.96 -1.55
N GLY A 111 -13.66 9.14 -2.12
CA GLY A 111 -14.65 10.10 -1.62
C GLY A 111 -16.07 9.85 -2.16
N PRO A 112 -17.09 10.55 -1.64
CA PRO A 112 -18.50 10.37 -2.03
C PRO A 112 -18.85 10.66 -3.50
N ASP A 113 -17.92 11.24 -4.26
CA ASP A 113 -18.03 11.49 -5.71
C ASP A 113 -17.38 10.36 -6.55
N ASP A 114 -17.13 9.20 -5.93
CA ASP A 114 -16.51 8.02 -6.52
C ASP A 114 -15.09 8.26 -7.08
N ARG A 115 -14.38 9.27 -6.55
CA ARG A 115 -13.00 9.62 -6.94
C ARG A 115 -12.02 9.38 -5.80
N ILE A 116 -10.79 9.04 -6.17
CA ILE A 116 -9.69 8.89 -5.20
C ILE A 116 -9.46 10.24 -4.51
N ARG A 117 -9.12 10.17 -3.22
CA ARG A 117 -8.71 11.30 -2.38
C ARG A 117 -7.30 11.16 -1.85
N ARG A 118 -6.84 9.93 -1.67
CA ARG A 118 -5.54 9.64 -1.08
C ARG A 118 -5.09 8.24 -1.48
N VAL A 119 -3.79 8.09 -1.68
CA VAL A 119 -3.09 6.80 -1.76
C VAL A 119 -1.91 6.85 -0.80
N GLU A 120 -1.81 5.90 0.11
CA GLU A 120 -0.71 5.79 1.08
C GLU A 120 -0.03 4.43 0.98
N VAL A 121 1.29 4.43 1.06
CA VAL A 121 2.08 3.20 1.22
C VAL A 121 2.15 2.86 2.71
N LEU A 122 1.60 1.72 3.10
CA LEU A 122 1.68 1.23 4.49
C LEU A 122 2.92 0.38 4.69
N LYS A 123 3.23 -0.45 3.70
CA LYS A 123 4.34 -1.41 3.75
C LYS A 123 4.91 -1.62 2.36
N PHE A 124 6.23 -1.69 2.25
CA PHE A 124 6.91 -1.95 0.99
C PHE A 124 8.13 -2.85 1.22
N SER A 125 8.23 -3.92 0.43
CA SER A 125 9.24 -4.96 0.66
C SER A 125 10.32 -5.02 -0.41
N GLU A 126 10.17 -4.33 -1.54
CA GLU A 126 11.25 -4.18 -2.52
C GLU A 126 12.31 -3.18 -1.99
N PRO A 127 13.49 -3.08 -2.64
CA PRO A 127 14.51 -2.11 -2.24
C PRO A 127 13.94 -0.68 -2.13
N PRO A 128 14.30 0.08 -1.08
CA PRO A 128 13.69 1.38 -0.76
C PRO A 128 13.70 2.40 -1.90
N GLU A 129 14.67 2.33 -2.80
CA GLU A 129 14.77 3.21 -3.98
C GLU A 129 13.62 3.05 -4.97
N TYR A 130 12.84 1.97 -4.88
CA TYR A 130 11.66 1.72 -5.71
C TYR A 130 10.34 2.13 -5.05
N VAL A 131 10.35 2.62 -3.80
CA VAL A 131 9.14 3.10 -3.12
C VAL A 131 8.56 4.29 -3.88
N ALA A 132 7.26 4.30 -4.10
CA ALA A 132 6.57 5.43 -4.69
C ALA A 132 6.64 6.67 -3.77
N PRO A 133 7.21 7.81 -4.21
CA PRO A 133 7.26 9.01 -3.38
C PRO A 133 5.86 9.60 -3.15
N ALA A 134 5.62 10.20 -1.98
CA ALA A 134 4.33 10.82 -1.66
C ALA A 134 3.88 11.88 -2.70
N GLY A 135 4.80 12.70 -3.20
CA GLY A 135 4.51 13.68 -4.26
C GLY A 135 4.11 13.03 -5.60
N TRP A 136 4.56 11.81 -5.86
CA TRP A 136 4.13 11.04 -7.03
C TRP A 136 2.73 10.43 -6.81
N LEU A 137 2.46 9.90 -5.61
CA LEU A 137 1.14 9.37 -5.22
C LEU A 137 0.04 10.44 -5.24
N ALA A 138 0.38 11.71 -5.06
CA ALA A 138 -0.56 12.82 -5.15
C ALA A 138 -1.26 12.94 -6.52
N GLN A 139 -0.70 12.35 -7.58
CA GLN A 139 -1.30 12.37 -8.93
C GLN A 139 -2.64 11.62 -9.01
N PHE A 140 -2.92 10.74 -8.05
CA PHE A 140 -4.17 9.98 -7.99
C PHE A 140 -5.33 10.78 -7.41
N ASP A 141 -5.10 11.90 -6.71
CA ASP A 141 -6.17 12.72 -6.15
C ASP A 141 -7.10 13.24 -7.26
N GLY A 142 -8.42 13.12 -7.02
CA GLY A 142 -9.47 13.48 -7.97
C GLY A 142 -9.60 12.53 -9.17
N LYS A 143 -8.76 11.50 -9.30
CA LYS A 143 -8.89 10.52 -10.40
C LYS A 143 -10.04 9.56 -10.13
N GLY A 144 -10.82 9.28 -11.17
CA GLY A 144 -11.87 8.27 -11.19
C GLY A 144 -11.51 7.10 -12.10
N LEU A 145 -12.37 6.07 -12.14
CA LEU A 145 -12.16 4.95 -13.03
C LEU A 145 -12.41 5.37 -14.47
N GLY A 146 -11.39 5.28 -15.31
CA GLY A 146 -11.47 5.65 -16.72
C GLY A 146 -10.24 5.19 -17.47
N ARG A 147 -10.24 5.37 -18.80
CA ARG A 147 -9.10 4.98 -19.64
C ARG A 147 -7.82 5.74 -19.29
N ASP A 148 -7.97 7.00 -18.88
CA ASP A 148 -6.85 7.90 -18.66
C ASP A 148 -6.15 7.64 -17.31
N LEU A 149 -6.76 6.89 -16.39
CA LEU A 149 -6.09 6.33 -15.21
C LEU A 149 -5.15 5.19 -15.62
N SER A 150 -4.05 5.53 -16.28
CA SER A 150 -3.03 4.60 -16.77
C SER A 150 -1.69 5.33 -16.98
N LEU A 151 -0.60 4.56 -17.06
CA LEU A 151 0.75 5.10 -17.37
C LEU A 151 0.90 5.63 -18.80
N LYS A 152 -0.07 5.34 -19.68
CA LYS A 152 -0.14 5.90 -21.04
C LYS A 152 -1.08 7.11 -21.13
N GLY A 153 -1.76 7.43 -20.03
CA GLY A 153 -2.67 8.55 -19.90
C GLY A 153 -2.13 9.54 -18.87
N ASP A 154 -2.92 9.78 -17.83
CA ASP A 154 -2.72 10.86 -16.87
C ASP A 154 -1.68 10.57 -15.79
N ILE A 155 -1.24 9.32 -15.64
CA ILE A 155 -0.28 8.95 -14.59
C ILE A 155 1.13 8.97 -15.18
N ILE A 156 1.97 9.87 -14.65
CA ILE A 156 3.37 9.97 -15.06
C ILE A 156 4.12 8.78 -14.48
N ASN A 157 5.01 8.16 -15.24
CA ASN A 157 5.81 7.03 -14.77
C ASN A 157 6.97 7.49 -13.85
N ILE A 158 7.34 6.68 -12.85
CA ILE A 158 8.58 6.88 -12.07
C ILE A 158 9.75 6.32 -12.87
N THR A 159 10.74 7.16 -13.17
CA THR A 159 11.96 6.73 -13.87
C THR A 159 12.71 5.68 -13.04
N GLY A 160 13.04 4.55 -13.65
CA GLY A 160 13.70 3.42 -12.95
C GLY A 160 12.78 2.57 -12.07
N ALA A 161 11.53 2.98 -11.83
CA ALA A 161 10.55 2.25 -11.01
C ALA A 161 9.20 2.08 -11.74
N THR A 162 9.26 1.69 -13.02
CA THR A 162 8.07 1.46 -13.86
C THR A 162 7.15 0.37 -13.30
N LEU A 163 7.73 -0.67 -12.68
CA LEU A 163 6.93 -1.74 -12.06
C LEU A 163 6.14 -1.24 -10.84
N THR A 164 6.76 -0.42 -9.97
CA THR A 164 6.04 0.26 -8.88
C THR A 164 4.92 1.13 -9.43
N SER A 165 5.23 1.97 -10.42
CA SER A 165 4.24 2.86 -11.04
C SER A 165 3.05 2.08 -11.59
N GLY A 166 3.31 0.96 -12.26
CA GLY A 166 2.29 0.06 -12.79
C GLY A 166 1.48 -0.63 -11.70
N ALA A 167 2.13 -1.11 -10.64
CA ALA A 167 1.51 -1.80 -9.52
C ALA A 167 0.55 -0.88 -8.74
N VAL A 168 0.98 0.33 -8.38
CA VAL A 168 0.14 1.33 -7.72
C VAL A 168 -1.03 1.73 -8.62
N THR A 169 -0.79 1.94 -9.92
CA THR A 169 -1.86 2.27 -10.88
C THR A 169 -2.88 1.14 -11.00
N ALA A 170 -2.43 -0.11 -11.04
CA ALA A 170 -3.31 -1.28 -11.06
C ALA A 170 -4.13 -1.39 -9.76
N ALA A 171 -3.53 -1.14 -8.60
CA ALA A 171 -4.23 -1.11 -7.32
C ALA A 171 -5.31 -0.01 -7.28
N ALA A 172 -5.01 1.20 -7.75
CA ALA A 172 -5.99 2.29 -7.87
C ALA A 172 -7.19 1.89 -8.76
N ARG A 173 -6.93 1.27 -9.91
CA ARG A 173 -7.98 0.78 -10.82
C ARG A 173 -8.80 -0.35 -10.20
N ARG A 174 -8.15 -1.30 -9.54
CA ARG A 174 -8.79 -2.40 -8.81
C ARG A 174 -9.75 -1.88 -7.75
N VAL A 175 -9.28 -0.97 -6.90
CA VAL A 175 -10.08 -0.38 -5.83
C VAL A 175 -11.29 0.35 -6.39
N LEU A 176 -11.11 1.19 -7.41
CA LEU A 176 -12.22 1.92 -8.01
C LEU A 176 -13.24 1.00 -8.70
N ALA A 177 -12.79 -0.08 -9.35
CA ALA A 177 -13.68 -1.06 -9.95
C ALA A 177 -14.52 -1.82 -8.90
N LEU A 178 -13.89 -2.23 -7.79
CA LEU A 178 -14.59 -2.84 -6.66
C LEU A 178 -15.55 -1.83 -6.00
N HIS A 179 -15.12 -0.59 -5.80
CA HIS A 179 -15.92 0.49 -5.23
C HIS A 179 -17.23 0.71 -6.00
N ALA A 180 -17.17 0.72 -7.34
CA ALA A 180 -18.33 0.89 -8.21
C ALA A 180 -19.41 -0.20 -8.04
N LEU A 181 -19.02 -1.40 -7.55
CA LEU A 181 -19.94 -2.50 -7.28
C LEU A 181 -20.39 -2.56 -5.83
N VAL A 182 -19.49 -2.30 -4.88
CA VAL A 182 -19.81 -2.25 -3.44
C VAL A 182 -20.76 -1.10 -3.12
N ARG A 183 -20.62 0.05 -3.80
CA ARG A 183 -21.47 1.25 -3.64
C ARG A 183 -21.67 1.64 -2.17
N PRO A 184 -20.58 1.87 -1.42
CA PRO A 184 -20.63 2.03 0.04
C PRO A 184 -21.39 3.27 0.52
N PHE A 185 -21.64 4.23 -0.37
CA PHE A 185 -22.39 5.45 -0.09
C PHE A 185 -23.90 5.30 -0.30
N ARG A 186 -24.38 4.21 -0.91
CA ARG A 186 -25.82 3.96 -1.09
C ARG A 186 -26.40 3.33 0.18
N GLY A 187 -27.49 3.90 0.69
CA GLY A 187 -28.20 3.40 1.87
C GLY A 187 -27.69 3.95 3.21
N ALA A 188 -26.90 5.03 3.21
CA ALA A 188 -26.82 5.88 4.40
C ALA A 188 -28.16 6.60 4.60
N PRO A 189 -28.65 6.73 5.84
CA PRO A 189 -29.94 7.38 6.12
C PRO A 189 -30.01 8.82 5.60
#